data_AF-A0A0F7RY94-F1
#
_entry.id   AF-A0A0F7RY94-F1
#
_cell.length_a   1.000
_cell.length_b   1.000
_cell.length_c   1.000
_cell.angle_alpha   90.00
_cell.angle_beta   90.00
_cell.angle_gamma   90.00
#
_symmetry.space_group_name_H-M   'P 1'
#
loop_
_entity.id
_entity.type
_entity.pdbx_description
1 polymer ?
#
loop_
_entity_poly.entity_id
_entity_poly.type
_entity_poly.pdbx_seq_one_letter_code
_entity_poly.pdbx_strand_id
1 'polypeptide(L)'
;MTTIPSRLAQTTQISRTLEEARKRSTALYRNFYRSAPEICALYALDVPPSTLRAKFRTQFEKNKTVKDLAVLDLMLLKAQQ
;
A
#
# COMPACT_ATOMS: atom_id res chain seq x y z
N MET A 1 -28.59 13.95 2.46
CA MET A 1 -27.31 14.44 1.88
C MET A 1 -26.41 13.25 1.64
N THR A 2 -25.90 13.07 0.43
CA THR A 2 -24.88 12.05 0.12
C THR A 2 -23.52 12.74 0.02
N THR A 3 -22.55 12.29 0.81
CA THR A 3 -21.16 12.82 0.79
C THR A 3 -20.32 12.04 -0.22
N ILE A 4 -19.64 12.75 -1.13
CA ILE A 4 -18.77 12.15 -2.15
C ILE A 4 -17.41 11.79 -1.52
N PRO A 5 -16.87 10.57 -1.72
CA PRO A 5 -15.58 10.17 -1.18
C PRO A 5 -14.40 10.88 -1.86
N SER A 6 -13.24 10.92 -1.19
CA SER A 6 -12.01 11.51 -1.76
C SER A 6 -11.41 10.63 -2.87
N ARG A 7 -10.59 11.24 -3.74
CA ARG A 7 -10.06 10.61 -4.98
C ARG A 7 -9.46 9.21 -4.79
N LEU A 8 -8.76 8.98 -3.68
CA LEU A 8 -8.04 7.73 -3.39
C LEU A 8 -8.70 6.90 -2.28
N ALA A 9 -9.90 7.29 -1.83
CA ALA A 9 -10.63 6.53 -0.82
C ALA A 9 -11.02 5.15 -1.36
N GLN A 10 -10.94 4.15 -0.49
CA GLN A 10 -11.45 2.81 -0.76
C GLN A 10 -12.26 2.33 0.43
N THR A 11 -13.28 1.54 0.16
CA THR A 11 -14.06 0.88 1.20
C THR A 11 -13.19 -0.11 1.95
N THR A 12 -13.21 -0.03 3.28
CA THR A 12 -12.61 -1.02 4.18
C THR A 12 -13.20 -2.39 3.94
N GLN A 13 -12.35 -3.40 3.75
CA GLN A 13 -12.73 -4.78 3.54
C GLN A 13 -11.83 -5.72 4.35
N ILE A 14 -12.44 -6.77 4.88
CA ILE A 14 -11.77 -7.85 5.63
C ILE A 14 -11.58 -9.03 4.68
N SER A 15 -10.37 -9.57 4.63
CA SER A 15 -10.08 -10.76 3.81
C SER A 15 -10.67 -11.98 4.47
N ARG A 16 -11.21 -12.91 3.68
CA ARG A 16 -11.64 -14.23 4.18
C ARG A 16 -10.54 -15.27 4.02
N THR A 17 -9.67 -15.07 3.05
CA THR A 17 -8.57 -16.00 2.73
C THR A 17 -7.23 -15.28 2.63
N LEU A 18 -6.14 -16.01 2.89
CA LEU A 18 -4.79 -15.49 2.71
C LEU A 18 -4.48 -15.15 1.24
N GLU A 19 -5.15 -15.80 0.29
CA GLU A 19 -4.99 -15.49 -1.14
C GLU A 19 -5.58 -14.13 -1.50
N GLU A 20 -6.74 -13.77 -0.94
CA GLU A 20 -7.33 -12.43 -1.09
C GLU A 20 -6.41 -11.37 -0.48
N ALA A 21 -5.89 -11.61 0.73
CA ALA A 21 -4.94 -10.71 1.38
C ALA A 21 -3.68 -10.50 0.51
N ARG A 22 -3.13 -11.59 -0.07
CA ARG A 22 -1.97 -11.52 -0.99
C ARG A 22 -2.28 -10.76 -2.28
N LYS A 23 -3.46 -10.97 -2.87
CA LYS A 23 -3.87 -10.22 -4.08
C LYS A 23 -3.94 -8.72 -3.78
N ARG A 24 -4.54 -8.33 -2.65
CA ARG A 24 -4.63 -6.94 -2.21
C ARG A 24 -3.25 -6.34 -1.89
N SER A 25 -2.39 -7.08 -1.19
CA SER A 25 -1.02 -6.61 -0.89
C SER A 25 -0.22 -6.38 -2.17
N THR A 26 -0.37 -7.24 -3.17
CA THR A 26 0.31 -7.10 -4.47
C THR A 26 -0.24 -5.92 -5.26
N ALA A 27 -1.57 -5.71 -5.25
CA ALA A 27 -2.19 -4.54 -5.88
C ALA A 27 -1.72 -3.23 -5.23
N LEU A 28 -1.69 -3.19 -3.90
CA LEU A 28 -1.22 -2.05 -3.12
C LEU A 28 0.27 -1.76 -3.41
N TYR A 29 1.13 -2.79 -3.45
CA TYR A 29 2.53 -2.64 -3.85
C TYR A 29 2.68 -2.03 -5.25
N ARG A 30 1.85 -2.45 -6.23
CA ARG A 30 1.86 -1.89 -7.59
C ARG A 30 1.44 -0.42 -7.61
N ASN A 31 0.50 -0.03 -6.76
CA ASN A 31 0.06 1.37 -6.64
C ASN A 31 1.18 2.25 -6.07
N PHE A 32 1.89 1.80 -5.04
CA PHE A 32 3.08 2.49 -4.50
C PHE A 32 4.21 2.58 -5.54
N TYR A 33 4.45 1.50 -6.28
CA TYR A 33 5.50 1.50 -7.30
C TYR A 33 5.24 2.51 -8.43
N ARG A 34 3.96 2.69 -8.82
CA ARG A 34 3.54 3.65 -9.85
C ARG A 34 3.50 5.09 -9.36
N SER A 35 3.16 5.32 -8.09
CA SER A 35 3.12 6.66 -7.48
C SER A 35 4.51 7.19 -7.06
N ALA A 36 5.54 6.35 -7.02
CA ALA A 36 6.91 6.75 -6.69
C ALA A 36 7.40 8.05 -7.39
N PRO A 37 7.29 8.23 -8.72
CA PRO A 37 7.68 9.48 -9.37
C PRO A 37 6.83 10.69 -8.96
N GLU A 38 5.53 10.51 -8.74
CA GLU A 38 4.61 11.57 -8.29
C GLU A 38 5.00 12.03 -6.88
N ILE A 39 5.34 11.10 -5.97
CA ILE A 39 5.82 11.40 -4.62
C ILE A 39 7.14 12.18 -4.67
N CYS A 40 8.10 11.75 -5.49
CA CYS A 40 9.37 12.48 -5.65
C CYS A 40 9.15 13.92 -6.13
N ALA A 41 8.25 14.12 -7.10
CA ALA A 41 7.93 15.45 -7.61
C ALA A 41 7.19 16.32 -6.59
N LEU A 42 6.21 15.75 -5.88
CA LEU A 42 5.37 16.47 -4.92
C LEU A 42 6.17 16.95 -3.70
N TYR A 43 7.12 16.13 -3.22
CA TYR A 43 7.94 16.45 -2.06
C TYR A 43 9.33 17.01 -2.41
N ALA A 44 9.61 17.28 -3.69
CA ALA A 44 10.91 17.77 -4.18
C ALA A 44 12.11 16.98 -3.61
N LEU A 45 11.99 15.65 -3.61
CA LEU A 45 13.03 14.78 -3.04
C LEU A 45 14.26 14.73 -3.95
N ASP A 46 15.45 14.91 -3.38
CA ASP A 46 16.75 14.79 -4.08
C ASP A 46 17.17 13.33 -4.35
N VAL A 47 16.23 12.38 -4.21
CA VAL A 47 16.50 10.95 -4.47
C VAL A 47 15.79 10.50 -5.74
N PRO A 48 16.45 9.64 -6.54
CA PRO A 48 15.81 9.10 -7.73
C PRO A 48 14.63 8.19 -7.34
N PRO A 49 13.56 8.12 -8.16
CA PRO A 49 12.40 7.26 -7.89
C PRO A 49 12.74 5.77 -7.70
N SER A 50 13.88 5.31 -8.23
CA SER A 50 14.40 3.96 -8.03
C SER A 50 14.74 3.67 -6.56
N THR A 51 15.31 4.64 -5.84
CA THR A 51 15.62 4.51 -4.41
C THR A 51 14.35 4.39 -3.60
N LEU A 52 13.32 5.17 -3.93
CA LEU A 52 12.02 5.11 -3.27
C LEU A 52 11.36 3.73 -3.46
N ARG A 53 11.41 3.18 -4.68
CA ARG A 53 10.90 1.83 -4.99
C ARG A 53 11.63 0.74 -4.20
N ALA A 54 12.94 0.85 -4.05
CA ALA A 54 13.72 -0.07 -3.23
C ALA A 54 13.29 0.00 -1.75
N LYS A 55 13.05 1.21 -1.22
CA LYS A 55 12.56 1.40 0.15
C LYS A 55 11.16 0.80 0.36
N PHE A 56 10.24 0.99 -0.58
CA PHE A 56 8.95 0.32 -0.54
C PHE A 56 9.13 -1.19 -0.44
N ARG A 57 9.93 -1.78 -1.34
CA ARG A 57 10.22 -3.22 -1.31
C ARG A 57 10.75 -3.68 0.05
N THR A 58 11.73 -3.00 0.62
CA THR A 58 12.27 -3.33 1.95
C THR A 58 11.17 -3.32 3.01
N GLN A 59 10.25 -2.35 2.97
CA GLN A 59 9.17 -2.24 3.95
C GLN A 59 8.13 -3.36 3.80
N PHE A 60 7.81 -3.78 2.58
CA PHE A 60 6.94 -4.96 2.35
C PHE A 60 7.61 -6.26 2.79
N GLU A 61 8.91 -6.43 2.53
CA GLU A 61 9.66 -7.63 2.92
C GLU A 61 9.77 -7.77 4.45
N LYS A 62 9.87 -6.67 5.20
CA LYS A 62 9.84 -6.69 6.67
C LYS A 62 8.59 -7.35 7.24
N ASN A 63 7.45 -7.21 6.55
CA ASN A 63 6.16 -7.73 6.99
C ASN A 63 5.85 -9.13 6.44
N LYS A 64 6.80 -9.77 5.73
CA LYS A 64 6.60 -11.08 5.10
C LYS A 64 6.34 -12.23 6.08
N THR A 65 6.80 -12.10 7.32
CA THR A 65 6.68 -13.13 8.36
C THR A 65 5.31 -13.17 9.02
N VAL A 66 4.46 -12.15 8.81
CA VAL A 66 3.13 -12.07 9.38
C VAL A 66 2.22 -13.10 8.70
N LYS A 67 1.69 -14.04 9.50
CA LYS A 67 0.79 -15.11 9.04
C LYS A 67 -0.67 -14.89 9.45
N ASP A 68 -0.90 -14.04 10.44
CA ASP A 68 -2.24 -13.73 10.94
C ASP A 68 -2.99 -12.83 9.94
N LEU A 69 -4.15 -13.31 9.51
CA LEU A 69 -5.02 -12.64 8.55
C LEU A 69 -5.52 -11.28 9.07
N ALA A 70 -5.87 -11.21 10.35
CA ALA A 70 -6.40 -9.97 10.94
C ALA A 70 -5.33 -8.88 11.00
N VAL A 71 -4.09 -9.27 11.32
CA VAL A 71 -2.94 -8.35 11.33
C VAL A 71 -2.63 -7.87 9.91
N LEU A 72 -2.66 -8.76 8.92
CA LEU A 72 -2.46 -8.40 7.51
C LEU A 72 -3.51 -7.40 7.02
N ASP A 73 -4.78 -7.61 7.36
CA ASP A 73 -5.86 -6.69 7.00
C ASP A 73 -5.66 -5.30 7.63
N LEU A 74 -5.27 -5.25 8.90
CA LEU A 74 -4.99 -4.01 9.61
C LEU A 74 -3.78 -3.29 9.01
N MET A 75 -2.73 -4.02 8.66
CA MET A 75 -1.55 -3.46 7.98
C MET A 75 -1.88 -2.91 6.59
N LEU A 76 -2.71 -3.61 5.82
CA LEU A 76 -3.16 -3.15 4.50
C LEU A 76 -4.02 -1.91 4.61
N LEU A 77 -4.91 -1.84 5.60
CA LEU A 77 -5.68 -0.64 5.89
C LEU A 77 -4.78 0.55 6.24
N LYS A 78 -3.81 0.35 7.15
CA LYS A 78 -2.85 1.38 7.54
C LYS A 78 -1.98 1.87 6.39
N ALA A 79 -1.60 0.99 5.48
CA ALA A 79 -0.80 1.36 4.32
C ALA A 79 -1.59 2.18 3.30
N GLN A 80 -2.93 2.22 3.42
CA GLN A 80 -3.80 2.88 2.48
C GLN A 80 -4.38 4.21 2.96
N GLN A 81 -4.31 4.44 4.28
CA GLN A 81 -4.61 5.73 4.92
C GLN A 81 -3.44 6.69 4.75
#